data_AF-A0A7S4E857-F1
#
_entry.id   AF-A0A7S4E857-F1
#
_cell.length_a   1.000
_cell.length_b   1.000
_cell.length_c   1.000
_cell.angle_alpha   90.00
_cell.angle_beta   90.00
_cell.angle_gamma   90.00
#
_symmetry.space_group_name_H-M   'P 1'
#
loop_
_entity.id
_entity.type
_entity.pdbx_description
1 polymer ?
#
loop_
_entity_poly.entity_id
_entity_poly.type
_entity_poly.pdbx_seq_one_letter_code
_entity_poly.pdbx_strand_id
1 'polypeptide(L)'
;MSQFQGTPESAEQRAQRALARGTEALQRGDAAAAVTHLEEAVELDASCGDAWYNLGVAREGAGDAAGAAKAYVEAARLEPGAADARLNLAGALQRARAPASAVEAECRRAFELDASLARRRATRLSRFRPPPWDRPWARAVERLWDSLKAANYGRDAVRRRVNAAAGGTVLHRSYPSGRDWHELRLSLTAAALDDLETDALGTLVACFLVGVAVAEAALARALGQDSTAQLRRAGVLVDVDVKDGRRCCGALQLFPVLDDDVIATDWSSETLLDANDAVMSVGTESLELALLAPPPKRGARVLDLCCGSGVQGVVALCRGAASVTFVDTSRRALAFCRVNVLGCERRGRLGDSRFLRCDARHARDVALRAGGRAFDVVLANPPFVAGGSSRFAAGGDDGCRVLEPLVRSLAAHVGRGGYACVVSEFYASSERPEGWLPPCPGLDALLVRDPRQAENPRDYASGRGLPADVGEGLRRRGVVAVCSGLLVLRPVHALRETKRLLDVADGAAESDALALESFLERPSATTRVSREAMRFVWRDPDAVEEPPPP
;
A
#
# COMPACT_ATOMS: atom_id res chain seq x y z
N MET A 1 21.75 -63.75 -35.85
CA MET A 1 21.79 -62.37 -35.30
C MET A 1 20.40 -61.78 -35.43
N SER A 2 19.58 -61.90 -34.39
CA SER A 2 18.22 -61.32 -34.36
C SER A 2 18.33 -59.87 -33.93
N GLN A 3 18.16 -58.94 -34.87
CA GLN A 3 18.10 -57.51 -34.57
C GLN A 3 16.78 -57.23 -33.84
N PHE A 4 16.87 -56.87 -32.55
CA PHE A 4 15.79 -56.22 -31.83
C PHE A 4 15.56 -54.85 -32.47
N GLN A 5 14.67 -54.78 -33.46
CA GLN A 5 14.07 -53.51 -33.86
C GLN A 5 13.00 -53.19 -32.80
N GLY A 6 13.36 -52.36 -31.82
CA GLY A 6 12.39 -51.76 -30.92
C GLY A 6 11.31 -51.06 -31.74
N THR A 7 10.06 -51.18 -31.30
CA THR A 7 8.93 -50.49 -31.94
C THR A 7 9.26 -49.00 -32.10
N PRO A 8 9.11 -48.41 -33.31
CA PRO A 8 9.43 -47.01 -33.53
C PRO A 8 8.66 -46.13 -32.56
N GLU A 9 9.39 -45.23 -31.89
CA GLU A 9 8.86 -44.36 -30.87
C GLU A 9 7.73 -43.49 -31.44
N SER A 10 6.56 -43.51 -30.80
CA SER A 10 5.39 -42.79 -31.30
C SER A 10 5.63 -41.28 -31.27
N ALA A 11 4.87 -40.52 -32.07
CA ALA A 11 4.96 -39.06 -32.06
C ALA A 11 4.70 -38.48 -30.65
N GLU A 12 3.75 -39.08 -29.94
CA GLU A 12 3.41 -38.74 -28.55
C GLU A 12 4.58 -39.01 -27.58
N GLN A 13 5.24 -40.16 -27.69
CA GLN A 13 6.41 -40.49 -26.86
C GLN A 13 7.58 -39.51 -27.12
N ARG A 14 7.77 -39.10 -28.38
CA ARG A 14 8.76 -38.07 -28.74
C ARG A 14 8.38 -36.69 -28.20
N ALA A 15 7.11 -36.30 -28.27
CA ALA A 15 6.62 -35.04 -27.71
C ALA A 15 6.83 -34.97 -26.19
N GLN A 16 6.49 -36.04 -25.46
CA GLN A 16 6.70 -36.14 -24.01
C GLN A 16 8.19 -36.06 -23.64
N ARG A 17 9.06 -36.70 -24.43
CA ARG A 17 10.51 -36.63 -24.22
C ARG A 17 11.04 -35.21 -24.48
N ALA A 18 10.55 -34.54 -25.51
CA ALA A 18 10.92 -33.14 -25.80
C ALA A 18 10.46 -32.20 -24.67
N LEU A 19 9.22 -32.36 -24.17
CA LEU A 19 8.70 -31.63 -23.00
C LEU A 19 9.57 -31.84 -21.75
N ALA A 20 9.95 -33.09 -21.46
CA ALA A 20 10.80 -33.40 -20.30
C ALA A 20 12.18 -32.71 -20.40
N ARG A 21 12.82 -32.78 -21.57
CA ARG A 21 14.12 -32.11 -21.83
C ARG A 21 14.00 -30.59 -21.71
N GLY A 22 12.93 -30.02 -22.24
CA GLY A 22 12.64 -28.59 -22.11
C GLY A 22 12.44 -28.15 -20.66
N THR A 23 11.72 -28.94 -19.88
CA THR A 23 11.49 -28.68 -18.45
C THR A 23 12.79 -28.79 -17.64
N GLU A 24 13.63 -29.78 -17.92
CA GLU A 24 14.96 -29.88 -17.30
C GLU A 24 15.88 -28.70 -17.66
N ALA A 25 15.82 -28.23 -18.91
CA ALA A 25 16.58 -27.05 -19.33
C ALA A 25 16.12 -25.77 -18.59
N LEU A 26 14.81 -25.61 -18.37
CA LEU A 26 14.26 -24.55 -17.52
C LEU A 26 14.79 -24.62 -16.08
N GLN A 27 14.83 -25.82 -15.48
CA GLN A 27 15.36 -26.01 -14.12
C GLN A 27 16.85 -25.67 -14.01
N ARG A 28 17.61 -25.85 -15.09
CA ARG A 28 19.03 -25.46 -15.18
C ARG A 28 19.24 -23.99 -15.54
N GLY A 29 18.17 -23.23 -15.81
CA GLY A 29 18.21 -21.84 -16.24
C GLY A 29 18.69 -21.64 -17.69
N ASP A 30 18.79 -22.70 -18.48
CA ASP A 30 19.17 -22.62 -19.90
C ASP A 30 17.92 -22.34 -20.75
N ALA A 31 17.55 -21.06 -20.80
CA ALA A 31 16.35 -20.61 -21.52
C ALA A 31 16.41 -20.93 -23.02
N ALA A 32 17.59 -20.91 -23.65
CA ALA A 32 17.73 -21.15 -25.09
C ALA A 32 17.51 -22.62 -25.44
N ALA A 33 18.11 -23.55 -24.67
CA ALA A 33 17.86 -24.97 -24.83
C ALA A 33 16.41 -25.33 -24.50
N ALA A 34 15.83 -24.69 -23.48
CA ALA A 34 14.43 -24.87 -23.10
C ALA A 34 13.48 -24.49 -24.25
N VAL A 35 13.65 -23.30 -24.85
CA VAL A 35 12.84 -22.86 -26.00
C VAL A 35 12.92 -23.89 -27.13
N THR A 36 14.12 -24.35 -27.49
CA THR A 36 14.32 -25.32 -28.58
C THR A 36 13.55 -26.63 -28.36
N HIS A 37 13.69 -27.21 -27.16
CA HIS A 37 13.00 -28.47 -26.84
C HIS A 37 11.49 -28.32 -26.67
N LEU A 38 11.02 -27.16 -26.18
CA LEU A 38 9.60 -26.90 -26.01
C LEU A 38 8.92 -26.54 -27.32
N GLU A 39 9.64 -25.92 -28.28
CA GLU A 39 9.18 -25.76 -29.67
C GLU A 39 9.02 -27.12 -30.35
N GLU A 40 10.01 -28.02 -30.23
CA GLU A 40 9.88 -29.41 -30.70
C GLU A 40 8.67 -30.11 -30.06
N ALA A 41 8.44 -29.91 -28.76
CA ALA A 41 7.31 -30.51 -28.06
C ALA A 41 5.96 -30.04 -28.60
N VAL A 42 5.76 -28.72 -28.82
CA VAL A 42 4.50 -28.18 -29.35
C VAL A 42 4.32 -28.44 -30.86
N GLU A 43 5.41 -28.66 -31.60
CA GLU A 43 5.35 -29.10 -33.01
C GLU A 43 4.91 -30.57 -33.12
N LEU A 44 5.39 -31.43 -32.23
CA LEU A 44 5.02 -32.85 -32.19
C LEU A 44 3.62 -33.06 -31.59
N ASP A 45 3.23 -32.24 -30.61
CA ASP A 45 1.90 -32.24 -30.01
C ASP A 45 1.46 -30.82 -29.61
N ALA A 46 0.76 -30.16 -30.53
CA ALA A 46 0.21 -28.82 -30.29
C ALA A 46 -0.94 -28.78 -29.27
N SER A 47 -1.44 -29.94 -28.81
CA SER A 47 -2.53 -30.02 -27.83
C SER A 47 -2.04 -30.08 -26.38
N CYS A 48 -0.72 -30.18 -26.16
CA CYS A 48 -0.12 -30.24 -24.83
C CYS A 48 -0.05 -28.85 -24.18
N GLY A 49 -0.97 -28.56 -23.24
CA GLY A 49 -1.03 -27.30 -22.50
C GLY A 49 0.25 -26.98 -21.72
N ASP A 50 0.81 -27.97 -21.02
CA ASP A 50 2.07 -27.84 -20.26
C ASP A 50 3.26 -27.43 -21.15
N ALA A 51 3.34 -27.95 -22.37
CA ALA A 51 4.39 -27.59 -23.31
C ALA A 51 4.29 -26.12 -23.74
N TRP A 52 3.08 -25.63 -24.02
CA TRP A 52 2.84 -24.22 -24.31
C TRP A 52 3.10 -23.31 -23.11
N TYR A 53 2.71 -23.72 -21.90
CA TYR A 53 2.96 -22.95 -20.68
C TYR A 53 4.46 -22.82 -20.40
N ASN A 54 5.19 -23.95 -20.43
CA ASN A 54 6.63 -23.96 -20.22
C ASN A 54 7.37 -23.22 -21.34
N LEU A 55 6.88 -23.27 -22.59
CA LEU A 55 7.46 -22.48 -23.69
C LEU A 55 7.32 -20.98 -23.42
N GLY A 56 6.20 -20.55 -22.84
CA GLY A 56 6.01 -19.19 -22.34
C GLY A 56 7.09 -18.81 -21.34
N VAL A 57 7.29 -19.62 -20.29
CA VAL A 57 8.32 -19.41 -19.26
C VAL A 57 9.72 -19.34 -19.86
N ALA A 58 10.04 -20.24 -20.78
CA ALA A 58 11.35 -20.29 -21.45
C ALA A 58 11.62 -19.03 -22.27
N ARG A 59 10.61 -18.53 -23.00
CA ARG A 59 10.72 -17.30 -23.78
C ARG A 59 10.83 -16.06 -22.90
N GLU A 60 10.20 -16.03 -21.73
CA GLU A 60 10.44 -14.96 -20.75
C GLU A 60 11.86 -14.96 -20.21
N GLY A 61 12.39 -16.14 -19.86
CA GLY A 61 13.79 -16.30 -19.47
C GLY A 61 14.77 -15.86 -20.57
N ALA A 62 14.39 -16.01 -21.84
CA ALA A 62 15.14 -15.55 -23.00
C ALA A 62 14.92 -14.06 -23.35
N GLY A 63 14.04 -13.35 -22.63
CA GLY A 63 13.72 -11.94 -22.87
C GLY A 63 12.73 -11.69 -24.02
N ASP A 64 12.16 -12.73 -24.63
CA ASP A 64 11.14 -12.64 -25.68
C ASP A 64 9.72 -12.56 -25.08
N ALA A 65 9.38 -11.39 -24.52
CA ALA A 65 8.07 -11.15 -23.90
C ALA A 65 6.89 -11.31 -24.89
N ALA A 66 7.10 -11.00 -26.18
CA ALA A 66 6.06 -11.12 -27.19
C ALA A 66 5.79 -12.57 -27.57
N GLY A 67 6.85 -13.38 -27.75
CA GLY A 67 6.73 -14.81 -27.98
C GLY A 67 6.23 -15.57 -26.76
N ALA A 68 6.56 -15.11 -25.55
CA ALA A 68 6.01 -15.64 -24.30
C ALA A 68 4.50 -15.41 -24.21
N ALA A 69 4.03 -14.18 -24.49
CA ALA A 69 2.59 -13.88 -24.50
C ALA A 69 1.84 -14.77 -25.49
N LYS A 70 2.38 -15.02 -26.69
CA LYS A 70 1.77 -15.95 -27.65
C LYS A 70 1.67 -17.38 -27.10
N ALA A 71 2.73 -17.87 -26.45
CA ALA A 71 2.73 -19.21 -25.89
C ALA A 71 1.74 -19.34 -24.72
N TYR A 72 1.67 -18.34 -23.82
CA TYR A 72 0.68 -18.33 -22.74
C TYR A 72 -0.76 -18.18 -23.23
N VAL A 73 -1.01 -17.50 -24.36
CA VAL A 73 -2.34 -17.49 -25.01
C VAL A 73 -2.75 -18.91 -25.41
N GLU A 74 -1.86 -19.67 -26.04
CA GLU A 74 -2.15 -21.07 -26.41
C GLU A 74 -2.33 -21.96 -25.18
N ALA A 75 -1.48 -21.81 -24.15
CA ALA A 75 -1.63 -22.51 -22.88
C ALA A 75 -3.01 -22.22 -22.23
N ALA A 76 -3.40 -20.94 -22.15
CA ALA A 76 -4.69 -20.52 -21.59
C ALA A 76 -5.89 -20.91 -22.47
N ARG A 77 -5.67 -21.20 -23.76
CA ARG A 77 -6.69 -21.73 -24.69
C ARG A 77 -6.90 -23.22 -24.49
N LEU A 78 -5.82 -23.99 -24.35
CA LEU A 78 -5.84 -25.44 -24.15
C LEU A 78 -6.30 -25.82 -22.76
N GLU A 79 -5.91 -25.02 -21.76
CA GLU A 79 -6.36 -25.16 -20.37
C GLU A 79 -7.07 -23.89 -19.91
N PRO A 80 -8.36 -23.72 -20.27
CA PRO A 80 -9.12 -22.53 -19.89
C PRO A 80 -9.32 -22.34 -18.39
N GLY A 81 -8.84 -23.27 -17.53
CA GLY A 81 -8.87 -23.21 -16.07
C GLY A 81 -7.53 -22.88 -15.41
N ALA A 82 -6.44 -22.78 -16.16
CA ALA A 82 -5.11 -22.46 -15.65
C ALA A 82 -4.98 -20.94 -15.38
N ALA A 83 -5.23 -20.53 -14.14
CA ALA A 83 -5.10 -19.13 -13.72
C ALA A 83 -3.66 -18.61 -13.85
N ASP A 84 -2.69 -19.46 -13.52
CA ASP A 84 -1.26 -19.14 -13.59
C ASP A 84 -0.83 -18.80 -15.03
N ALA A 85 -1.34 -19.54 -16.03
CA ALA A 85 -1.11 -19.23 -17.44
C ALA A 85 -1.63 -17.85 -17.83
N ARG A 86 -2.78 -17.42 -17.28
CA ARG A 86 -3.36 -16.09 -17.54
C ARG A 86 -2.67 -14.97 -16.77
N LEU A 87 -2.16 -15.21 -15.55
CA LEU A 87 -1.32 -14.25 -14.82
C LEU A 87 0.02 -14.05 -15.51
N ASN A 88 0.65 -15.14 -15.95
CA ASN A 88 1.90 -15.07 -16.69
C ASN A 88 1.70 -14.42 -18.06
N LEU A 89 0.55 -14.65 -18.72
CA LEU A 89 0.15 -13.89 -19.90
C LEU A 89 0.05 -12.39 -19.59
N ALA A 90 -0.61 -11.99 -18.51
CA ALA A 90 -0.71 -10.58 -18.13
C ALA A 90 0.67 -9.94 -17.88
N GLY A 91 1.56 -10.65 -17.19
CA GLY A 91 2.96 -10.23 -16.99
C GLY A 91 3.74 -10.11 -18.30
N ALA A 92 3.60 -11.09 -19.20
CA ALA A 92 4.23 -11.08 -20.52
C ALA A 92 3.69 -9.94 -21.39
N LEU A 93 2.38 -9.68 -21.38
CA LEU A 93 1.73 -8.56 -22.06
C LEU A 93 2.23 -7.21 -21.54
N GLN A 94 2.43 -7.09 -20.22
CA GLN A 94 2.99 -5.89 -19.61
C GLN A 94 4.44 -5.65 -20.06
N ARG A 95 5.29 -6.69 -20.03
CA ARG A 95 6.67 -6.64 -20.53
C ARG A 95 6.74 -6.34 -22.03
N ALA A 96 5.79 -6.87 -22.81
CA ALA A 96 5.63 -6.61 -24.24
C ALA A 96 4.98 -5.25 -24.55
N ARG A 97 4.65 -4.44 -23.52
CA ARG A 97 4.00 -3.12 -23.66
C ARG A 97 2.66 -3.16 -24.42
N ALA A 98 1.92 -4.24 -24.25
CA ALA A 98 0.56 -4.36 -24.76
C ALA A 98 -0.38 -3.34 -24.06
N PRO A 99 -1.55 -3.03 -24.63
CA PRO A 99 -2.52 -2.13 -24.02
C PRO A 99 -2.87 -2.56 -22.59
N ALA A 100 -2.93 -1.59 -21.65
CA ALA A 100 -3.27 -1.87 -20.25
C ALA A 100 -4.61 -2.61 -20.10
N SER A 101 -5.57 -2.36 -21.00
CA SER A 101 -6.85 -3.05 -21.05
C SER A 101 -6.72 -4.55 -21.34
N ALA A 102 -5.71 -4.98 -22.08
CA ALA A 102 -5.43 -6.39 -22.36
C ALA A 102 -4.79 -7.07 -21.14
N VAL A 103 -3.83 -6.40 -20.49
CA VAL A 103 -3.24 -6.85 -19.22
C VAL A 103 -4.34 -6.99 -18.16
N GLU A 104 -5.19 -5.98 -18.01
CA GLU A 104 -6.31 -5.98 -17.08
C GLU A 104 -7.34 -7.06 -17.41
N ALA A 105 -7.63 -7.29 -18.70
CA ALA A 105 -8.54 -8.33 -19.12
C ALA A 105 -8.03 -9.72 -18.71
N GLU A 106 -6.75 -10.01 -18.94
CA GLU A 106 -6.16 -11.32 -18.60
C GLU A 106 -5.96 -11.50 -17.10
N CYS A 107 -5.55 -10.45 -16.37
CA CYS A 107 -5.59 -10.43 -14.91
C CYS A 107 -7.01 -10.76 -14.41
N ARG A 108 -8.03 -10.02 -14.86
CA ARG A 108 -9.43 -10.27 -14.51
C ARG A 108 -9.86 -11.70 -14.84
N ARG A 109 -9.45 -12.22 -16.01
CA ARG A 109 -9.78 -13.58 -16.46
C ARG A 109 -9.05 -14.65 -15.62
N ALA A 110 -7.82 -14.40 -15.19
CA ALA A 110 -7.07 -15.26 -14.29
C ALA A 110 -7.72 -15.30 -12.90
N PHE A 111 -8.10 -14.13 -12.38
CA PHE A 111 -8.87 -13.97 -11.15
C PHE A 111 -10.28 -14.57 -11.26
N GLU A 112 -10.86 -14.60 -12.46
CA GLU A 112 -12.09 -15.34 -12.75
C GLU A 112 -11.86 -16.85 -12.81
N LEU A 113 -10.67 -17.39 -13.07
CA LEU A 113 -10.45 -18.84 -13.09
C LEU A 113 -10.05 -19.42 -11.76
N ASP A 114 -9.11 -18.77 -11.08
CA ASP A 114 -8.85 -19.03 -9.66
C ASP A 114 -9.88 -18.28 -8.79
N ALA A 115 -11.13 -18.46 -9.20
CA ALA A 115 -12.28 -17.77 -8.68
C ALA A 115 -12.99 -18.52 -7.57
N SER A 116 -12.66 -19.79 -7.32
CA SER A 116 -13.19 -20.41 -6.11
C SER A 116 -12.67 -19.66 -4.86
N LEU A 117 -11.46 -19.07 -4.97
CA LEU A 117 -10.88 -18.17 -3.98
C LEU A 117 -11.19 -16.68 -4.26
N ALA A 118 -10.96 -16.22 -5.50
CA ALA A 118 -11.11 -14.80 -5.86
C ALA A 118 -12.56 -14.36 -6.15
N ARG A 119 -13.43 -15.12 -6.85
CA ARG A 119 -14.87 -14.77 -6.95
C ARG A 119 -15.55 -14.87 -5.58
N ARG A 120 -15.14 -15.78 -4.68
CA ARG A 120 -15.69 -15.81 -3.30
C ARG A 120 -15.24 -14.63 -2.45
N ARG A 121 -14.00 -14.17 -2.61
CA ARG A 121 -13.50 -12.93 -1.99
C ARG A 121 -14.15 -11.69 -2.58
N ALA A 122 -14.15 -11.54 -3.89
CA ALA A 122 -14.59 -10.34 -4.60
C ALA A 122 -16.11 -10.10 -4.48
N THR A 123 -16.94 -11.16 -4.48
CA THR A 123 -18.41 -11.05 -4.31
C THR A 123 -18.83 -10.85 -2.84
N ARG A 124 -17.93 -11.03 -1.85
CA ARG A 124 -18.22 -10.84 -0.41
C ARG A 124 -17.47 -9.64 0.21
N LEU A 125 -16.27 -9.27 -0.26
CA LEU A 125 -15.53 -8.05 0.11
C LEU A 125 -16.26 -6.77 -0.36
N SER A 126 -16.90 -6.83 -1.53
CA SER A 126 -17.82 -5.80 -2.02
C SER A 126 -19.07 -5.59 -1.15
N ARG A 127 -19.32 -6.50 -0.20
CA ARG A 127 -20.43 -6.43 0.75
C ARG A 127 -20.01 -6.04 2.16
N PHE A 128 -18.72 -5.84 2.44
CA PHE A 128 -18.33 -5.26 3.72
C PHE A 128 -18.81 -3.81 3.73
N ARG A 129 -20.03 -3.58 4.19
CA ARG A 129 -20.46 -2.31 4.77
C ARG A 129 -20.30 -2.50 6.26
N PRO A 130 -19.60 -1.59 6.98
CA PRO A 130 -19.66 -1.63 8.44
C PRO A 130 -21.16 -1.68 8.80
N PRO A 131 -21.62 -2.75 9.47
CA PRO A 131 -22.98 -2.85 9.98
C PRO A 131 -23.26 -1.64 10.88
N PRO A 132 -24.52 -1.39 11.29
CA PRO A 132 -24.73 -0.45 12.39
C PRO A 132 -23.75 -0.76 13.52
N TRP A 133 -23.18 0.29 14.10
CA TRP A 133 -22.24 0.27 15.23
C TRP A 133 -22.92 -0.21 16.51
N ASP A 134 -23.61 -1.33 16.42
CA ASP A 134 -24.29 -1.97 17.51
C ASP A 134 -23.26 -2.55 18.49
N ARG A 135 -23.73 -2.83 19.72
CA ARG A 135 -22.87 -3.39 20.77
C ARG A 135 -22.21 -4.71 20.37
N PRO A 136 -22.88 -5.65 19.65
CA PRO A 136 -22.25 -6.86 19.16
C PRO A 136 -21.04 -6.61 18.23
N TRP A 137 -21.14 -5.67 17.30
CA TRP A 137 -20.07 -5.38 16.36
C TRP A 137 -18.85 -4.76 17.04
N ALA A 138 -19.08 -3.77 17.91
CA ALA A 138 -18.00 -3.14 18.69
C ALA A 138 -17.22 -4.19 19.50
N ARG A 139 -17.92 -5.11 20.17
CA ARG A 139 -17.30 -6.20 20.93
C ARG A 139 -16.49 -7.17 20.05
N ALA A 140 -16.97 -7.46 18.84
CA ALA A 140 -16.23 -8.31 17.91
C ALA A 140 -14.89 -7.67 17.52
N VAL A 141 -14.90 -6.37 17.24
CA VAL A 141 -13.70 -5.59 16.91
C VAL A 141 -12.77 -5.42 18.10
N GLU A 142 -13.29 -5.19 19.31
CA GLU A 142 -12.48 -5.18 20.54
C GLU A 142 -11.70 -6.49 20.71
N ARG A 143 -12.36 -7.63 20.52
CA ARG A 143 -11.72 -8.95 20.61
C ARG A 143 -10.67 -9.16 19.53
N LEU A 144 -10.92 -8.69 18.31
CA LEU A 144 -9.90 -8.72 17.25
C LEU A 144 -8.64 -7.96 17.69
N TRP A 145 -8.80 -6.76 18.26
CA TRP A 145 -7.67 -5.99 18.76
C TRP A 145 -6.92 -6.68 19.90
N ASP A 146 -7.65 -7.33 20.81
CA ASP A 146 -7.06 -8.12 21.89
C ASP A 146 -6.27 -9.32 21.35
N SER A 147 -6.79 -10.03 20.34
CA SER A 147 -6.08 -11.14 19.68
C SER A 147 -4.83 -10.68 18.94
N LEU A 148 -4.88 -9.54 18.25
CA LEU A 148 -3.71 -8.97 17.57
C LEU A 148 -2.60 -8.62 18.57
N LYS A 149 -2.98 -8.04 19.73
CA LYS A 149 -2.04 -7.77 20.81
C LYS A 149 -1.44 -9.07 21.38
N ALA A 150 -2.28 -10.08 21.65
CA ALA A 150 -1.83 -11.36 22.18
C ALA A 150 -0.89 -12.11 21.22
N ALA A 151 -1.11 -11.98 19.91
CA ALA A 151 -0.27 -12.57 18.87
C ALA A 151 1.01 -11.77 18.58
N ASN A 152 1.27 -10.66 19.28
CA ASN A 152 2.37 -9.74 18.99
C ASN A 152 2.33 -9.25 17.52
N TYR A 153 1.15 -8.86 17.05
CA TYR A 153 0.93 -8.35 15.70
C TYR A 153 1.46 -6.91 15.57
N GLY A 154 2.78 -6.81 15.51
CA GLY A 154 3.54 -5.58 15.42
C GLY A 154 4.44 -5.55 14.19
N ARG A 155 4.83 -4.36 13.74
CA ARG A 155 5.62 -4.17 12.50
C ARG A 155 6.83 -5.11 12.40
N ASP A 156 7.67 -5.10 13.43
CA ASP A 156 8.90 -5.87 13.43
C ASP A 156 8.66 -7.38 13.57
N ALA A 157 7.67 -7.78 14.37
CA ALA A 157 7.28 -9.17 14.55
C ALA A 157 6.70 -9.76 13.26
N VAL A 158 5.78 -9.04 12.61
CA VAL A 158 5.19 -9.38 11.32
C VAL A 158 6.27 -9.53 10.26
N ARG A 159 7.18 -8.55 10.13
CA ARG A 159 8.28 -8.60 9.15
C ARG A 159 9.17 -9.83 9.35
N ARG A 160 9.60 -10.09 10.58
CA ARG A 160 10.41 -11.29 10.90
C ARG A 160 9.66 -12.57 10.55
N ARG A 161 8.38 -12.64 10.90
CA ARG A 161 7.56 -13.84 10.68
C ARG A 161 7.37 -14.16 9.19
N VAL A 162 7.16 -13.13 8.37
CA VAL A 162 7.00 -13.27 6.91
C VAL A 162 8.31 -13.68 6.25
N ASN A 163 9.43 -13.01 6.59
CA ASN A 163 10.74 -13.38 6.04
C ASN A 163 11.14 -14.80 6.43
N ALA A 164 10.80 -15.25 7.65
CA ALA A 164 11.02 -16.63 8.07
C ALA A 164 10.22 -17.63 7.22
N ALA A 165 8.92 -17.38 6.99
CA ALA A 165 8.08 -18.23 6.15
C ALA A 165 8.58 -18.32 4.71
N ALA A 166 9.09 -17.21 4.17
CA ALA A 166 9.58 -17.12 2.81
C ALA A 166 10.98 -17.75 2.62
N GLY A 167 11.62 -18.24 3.69
CA GLY A 167 12.97 -18.81 3.64
C GLY A 167 14.08 -17.79 3.36
N GLY A 168 13.82 -16.49 3.58
CA GLY A 168 14.77 -15.42 3.28
C GLY A 168 14.17 -14.02 3.36
N THR A 169 15.00 -13.00 3.14
CA THR A 169 14.54 -11.61 3.18
C THR A 169 13.76 -11.28 1.90
N VAL A 170 12.43 -11.26 2.01
CA VAL A 170 11.51 -10.82 0.94
C VAL A 170 10.96 -9.42 1.18
N LEU A 171 10.92 -8.98 2.45
CA LEU A 171 10.59 -7.61 2.84
C LEU A 171 11.84 -6.86 3.28
N HIS A 172 12.41 -6.08 2.36
CA HIS A 172 13.60 -5.26 2.60
C HIS A 172 13.27 -3.92 3.28
N ARG A 173 12.04 -3.43 3.13
CA ARG A 173 11.61 -2.14 3.67
C ARG A 173 11.13 -2.27 5.12
N SER A 174 11.48 -1.29 5.95
CA SER A 174 10.92 -1.19 7.31
C SER A 174 9.45 -0.80 7.32
N TYR A 175 8.96 -0.16 6.26
CA TYR A 175 7.57 0.28 6.11
C TYR A 175 7.05 -0.12 4.73
N PRO A 176 6.60 -1.38 4.55
CA PRO A 176 6.02 -1.81 3.29
C PRO A 176 4.63 -1.19 3.10
N SER A 177 4.42 -0.57 1.94
CA SER A 177 3.14 -0.02 1.50
C SER A 177 2.14 -1.13 1.17
N GLY A 178 0.85 -0.78 1.01
CA GLY A 178 -0.15 -1.72 0.50
C GLY A 178 0.24 -2.43 -0.79
N ARG A 179 0.96 -1.74 -1.70
CA ARG A 179 1.48 -2.36 -2.93
C ARG A 179 2.55 -3.41 -2.64
N ASP A 180 3.50 -3.09 -1.76
CA ASP A 180 4.57 -4.02 -1.39
C ASP A 180 3.99 -5.33 -0.81
N TRP A 181 2.92 -5.25 0.00
CA TRP A 181 2.21 -6.43 0.52
C TRP A 181 1.47 -7.22 -0.56
N HIS A 182 0.91 -6.55 -1.55
CA HIS A 182 0.27 -7.22 -2.68
C HIS A 182 1.29 -7.94 -3.56
N GLU A 183 2.41 -7.31 -3.88
CA GLU A 183 3.51 -7.93 -4.64
C GLU A 183 4.08 -9.14 -3.88
N LEU A 184 4.26 -9.01 -2.56
CA LEU A 184 4.66 -10.13 -1.70
C LEU A 184 3.67 -11.29 -1.77
N ARG A 185 2.35 -11.04 -1.73
CA ARG A 185 1.35 -12.10 -1.84
C ARG A 185 1.54 -12.93 -3.11
N LEU A 186 1.90 -12.29 -4.22
CA LEU A 186 2.10 -12.96 -5.50
C LEU A 186 3.40 -13.76 -5.56
N SER A 187 4.36 -13.51 -4.66
CA SER A 187 5.66 -14.18 -4.63
C SER A 187 5.79 -15.26 -3.56
N LEU A 188 4.87 -15.34 -2.59
CA LEU A 188 4.88 -16.38 -1.56
C LEU A 188 4.53 -17.76 -2.15
N THR A 189 5.34 -18.76 -1.84
CA THR A 189 5.11 -20.16 -2.24
C THR A 189 4.01 -20.81 -1.40
N ALA A 190 3.41 -21.91 -1.88
CA ALA A 190 2.44 -22.68 -1.12
C ALA A 190 3.00 -23.14 0.25
N ALA A 191 4.25 -23.59 0.28
CA ALA A 191 4.92 -23.99 1.53
C ALA A 191 5.06 -22.83 2.53
N ALA A 192 5.35 -21.62 2.05
CA ALA A 192 5.41 -20.43 2.91
C ALA A 192 4.03 -20.06 3.47
N LEU A 193 2.97 -20.25 2.68
CA LEU A 193 1.59 -20.02 3.14
C LEU A 193 1.14 -21.06 4.17
N ASP A 194 1.48 -22.32 3.97
CA ASP A 194 1.22 -23.39 4.94
C ASP A 194 1.98 -23.16 6.25
N ASP A 195 3.24 -22.71 6.17
CA ASP A 195 4.04 -22.34 7.33
C ASP A 195 3.39 -21.21 8.14
N LEU A 196 2.84 -20.19 7.49
CA LEU A 196 2.16 -19.09 8.18
C LEU A 196 0.96 -19.57 9.02
N GLU A 197 0.30 -20.68 8.69
CA GLU A 197 -0.85 -21.19 9.46
C GLU A 197 -0.48 -22.01 10.72
N THR A 198 0.81 -22.19 10.97
CA THR A 198 1.30 -22.99 12.10
C THR A 198 1.13 -22.28 13.45
N ASP A 199 1.13 -20.95 13.45
CA ASP A 199 1.01 -20.13 14.66
C ASP A 199 0.01 -18.96 14.50
N ALA A 200 -0.33 -18.32 15.62
CA ALA A 200 -1.33 -17.27 15.66
C ALA A 200 -0.91 -16.01 14.88
N LEU A 201 0.35 -15.58 14.98
CA LEU A 201 0.84 -14.39 14.29
C LEU A 201 0.80 -14.60 12.77
N GLY A 202 1.38 -15.72 12.31
CA GLY A 202 1.38 -16.07 10.89
C GLY A 202 -0.03 -16.19 10.32
N THR A 203 -0.95 -16.82 11.05
CA THR A 203 -2.35 -16.99 10.62
C THR A 203 -3.03 -15.64 10.43
N LEU A 204 -2.84 -14.72 11.38
CA LEU A 204 -3.41 -13.37 11.30
C LEU A 204 -2.77 -12.56 10.16
N VAL A 205 -1.46 -12.69 9.95
CA VAL A 205 -0.74 -12.04 8.85
C VAL A 205 -1.25 -12.53 7.49
N ALA A 206 -1.35 -13.84 7.31
CA ALA A 206 -1.89 -14.43 6.09
C ALA A 206 -3.32 -13.96 5.83
N CYS A 207 -4.18 -13.99 6.86
CA CYS A 207 -5.59 -13.65 6.77
C CYS A 207 -5.85 -12.15 6.50
N PHE A 208 -5.17 -11.27 7.22
CA PHE A 208 -5.51 -9.84 7.31
C PHE A 208 -4.46 -8.89 6.69
N LEU A 209 -3.25 -9.33 6.34
CA LEU A 209 -2.25 -8.44 5.72
C LEU A 209 -1.81 -8.88 4.35
N VAL A 210 -1.51 -10.17 4.19
CA VAL A 210 -1.20 -10.76 2.89
C VAL A 210 -2.47 -10.92 2.08
N GLY A 211 -3.54 -11.35 2.72
CA GLY A 211 -4.81 -11.61 2.05
C GLY A 211 -4.77 -12.94 1.34
N VAL A 212 -4.54 -14.00 2.11
CA VAL A 212 -4.70 -15.41 1.72
C VAL A 212 -5.79 -16.05 2.60
N ALA A 213 -6.55 -16.98 2.03
CA ALA A 213 -7.58 -17.68 2.80
C ALA A 213 -6.92 -18.75 3.66
N VAL A 214 -7.18 -18.72 4.97
CA VAL A 214 -6.59 -19.62 5.96
C VAL A 214 -7.62 -20.61 6.51
N ALA A 215 -7.17 -21.76 7.02
CA ALA A 215 -8.08 -22.75 7.60
C ALA A 215 -8.87 -22.17 8.78
N GLU A 216 -10.17 -22.51 8.87
CA GLU A 216 -11.02 -22.08 9.99
C GLU A 216 -10.46 -22.54 11.34
N ALA A 217 -9.84 -23.74 11.39
CA ALA A 217 -9.20 -24.25 12.58
C ALA A 217 -7.98 -23.40 13.01
N ALA A 218 -7.18 -22.91 12.06
CA ALA A 218 -6.05 -22.03 12.35
C ALA A 218 -6.55 -20.68 12.91
N LEU A 219 -7.58 -20.11 12.29
CA LEU A 219 -8.21 -18.88 12.80
C LEU A 219 -8.81 -19.06 14.19
N ALA A 220 -9.48 -20.17 14.45
CA ALA A 220 -10.03 -20.47 15.77
C ALA A 220 -8.94 -20.60 16.84
N ARG A 221 -7.74 -21.10 16.51
CA ARG A 221 -6.58 -21.07 17.41
C ARG A 221 -6.06 -19.65 17.63
N ALA A 222 -6.01 -18.83 16.59
CA ALA A 222 -5.46 -17.47 16.65
C ALA A 222 -6.40 -16.45 17.34
N LEU A 223 -7.71 -16.55 17.11
CA LEU A 223 -8.73 -15.59 17.56
C LEU A 223 -9.58 -16.12 18.73
N GLY A 224 -9.65 -17.44 18.89
CA GLY A 224 -10.67 -18.13 19.69
C GLY A 224 -11.94 -18.42 18.91
N GLN A 225 -12.58 -19.56 19.16
CA GLN A 225 -13.78 -20.02 18.43
C GLN A 225 -14.93 -18.99 18.44
N ASP A 226 -15.24 -18.44 19.61
CA ASP A 226 -16.30 -17.44 19.76
C ASP A 226 -16.01 -16.15 19.00
N SER A 227 -14.76 -15.67 19.08
CA SER A 227 -14.32 -14.46 18.37
C SER A 227 -14.38 -14.66 16.85
N THR A 228 -13.94 -15.82 16.34
CA THR A 228 -14.03 -16.18 14.92
C THR A 228 -15.49 -16.14 14.44
N ALA A 229 -16.41 -16.74 15.19
CA ALA A 229 -17.83 -16.74 14.85
C ALA A 229 -18.43 -15.31 14.89
N GLN A 230 -18.05 -14.49 15.87
CA GLN A 230 -18.51 -13.10 15.98
C GLN A 230 -17.97 -12.22 14.84
N LEU A 231 -16.68 -12.33 14.52
CA LEU A 231 -16.04 -11.59 13.43
C LEU A 231 -16.62 -11.96 12.06
N ARG A 232 -16.98 -13.24 11.87
CA ARG A 232 -17.71 -13.70 10.68
C ARG A 232 -19.11 -13.06 10.59
N ARG A 233 -19.89 -13.10 11.67
CA ARG A 233 -21.22 -12.45 11.71
C ARG A 233 -21.13 -10.93 11.49
N ALA A 234 -20.06 -10.32 11.99
CA ALA A 234 -19.75 -8.90 11.82
C ALA A 234 -19.25 -8.54 10.40
N GLY A 235 -19.04 -9.54 9.54
CA GLY A 235 -18.54 -9.37 8.18
C GLY A 235 -17.06 -9.03 8.10
N VAL A 236 -16.30 -9.15 9.20
CA VAL A 236 -14.85 -8.92 9.25
C VAL A 236 -14.08 -10.15 8.75
N LEU A 237 -14.66 -11.35 8.91
CA LEU A 237 -14.20 -12.58 8.29
C LEU A 237 -15.18 -13.03 7.23
N VAL A 238 -14.63 -13.49 6.12
CA VAL A 238 -15.38 -13.93 4.94
C VAL A 238 -15.00 -15.38 4.65
N ASP A 239 -15.98 -16.27 4.59
CA ASP A 239 -15.69 -17.66 4.20
C ASP A 239 -15.37 -17.74 2.72
N VAL A 240 -14.42 -18.61 2.43
CA VAL A 240 -13.91 -18.93 1.11
C VAL A 240 -14.11 -20.42 0.92
N ASP A 241 -15.15 -20.81 0.21
CA ASP A 241 -15.35 -22.23 -0.07
C ASP A 241 -14.20 -22.75 -0.94
N VAL A 242 -13.67 -23.90 -0.55
CA VAL A 242 -12.61 -24.64 -1.21
C VAL A 242 -13.03 -26.10 -1.22
N LYS A 243 -12.40 -26.93 -2.06
CA LYS A 243 -12.74 -28.37 -2.13
C LYS A 243 -12.44 -29.09 -0.81
N ASP A 244 -11.41 -28.64 -0.08
CA ASP A 244 -10.91 -29.28 1.13
C ASP A 244 -11.11 -28.40 2.37
N GLY A 245 -12.24 -28.61 3.05
CA GLY A 245 -12.55 -27.97 4.33
C GLY A 245 -13.02 -26.50 4.22
N ARG A 246 -13.14 -25.85 5.38
CA ARG A 246 -13.58 -24.44 5.47
C ARG A 246 -12.37 -23.53 5.66
N ARG A 247 -12.27 -22.52 4.79
CA ARG A 247 -11.25 -21.47 4.88
C ARG A 247 -11.90 -20.11 4.93
N CYS A 248 -11.22 -19.13 5.54
CA CYS A 248 -11.73 -17.76 5.66
C CYS A 248 -10.62 -16.75 5.40
N CYS A 249 -11.01 -15.52 5.11
CA CYS A 249 -10.10 -14.39 4.97
C CYS A 249 -10.63 -13.11 5.61
N GLY A 250 -9.74 -12.15 5.88
CA GLY A 250 -10.09 -10.82 6.34
C GLY A 250 -10.85 -10.03 5.27
N ALA A 251 -11.94 -9.38 5.69
CA ALA A 251 -12.72 -8.46 4.86
C ALA A 251 -12.06 -7.08 4.70
N LEU A 252 -11.09 -6.81 5.56
CA LEU A 252 -10.29 -5.61 5.64
C LEU A 252 -8.83 -6.00 5.78
N GLN A 253 -7.94 -5.06 5.52
CA GLN A 253 -6.51 -5.23 5.68
C GLN A 253 -6.05 -4.57 6.99
N LEU A 254 -5.20 -5.25 7.75
CA LEU A 254 -4.64 -4.80 9.03
C LEU A 254 -3.16 -4.50 8.90
N PHE A 255 -2.83 -3.22 8.74
CA PHE A 255 -1.48 -2.72 8.51
C PHE A 255 -0.76 -2.39 9.82
N PRO A 256 0.36 -3.05 10.15
CA PRO A 256 1.19 -2.61 11.26
C PRO A 256 1.97 -1.34 10.87
N VAL A 257 1.70 -0.23 11.55
CA VAL A 257 2.29 1.09 11.25
C VAL A 257 3.41 1.45 12.25
N LEU A 258 3.21 1.17 13.54
CA LEU A 258 4.26 1.25 14.57
C LEU A 258 4.41 -0.12 15.22
N ASP A 259 5.34 -0.26 16.16
CA ASP A 259 5.65 -1.56 16.76
C ASP A 259 4.45 -2.23 17.43
N ASP A 260 3.51 -1.46 17.96
CA ASP A 260 2.26 -1.97 18.54
C ASP A 260 0.99 -1.47 17.84
N ASP A 261 1.11 -0.64 16.80
CA ASP A 261 -0.02 0.04 16.18
C ASP A 261 -0.43 -0.59 14.86
N VAL A 262 -1.73 -0.79 14.71
CA VAL A 262 -2.33 -1.44 13.56
C VAL A 262 -3.47 -0.58 13.03
N ILE A 263 -3.48 -0.38 11.72
CA ILE A 263 -4.51 0.36 11.00
C ILE A 263 -5.32 -0.61 10.14
N ALA A 264 -6.61 -0.67 10.40
CA ALA A 264 -7.59 -1.28 9.51
C ALA A 264 -7.90 -0.34 8.35
N THR A 265 -7.89 -0.87 7.12
CA THR A 265 -8.31 -0.17 5.89
C THR A 265 -8.79 -1.18 4.84
N ASP A 266 -9.23 -0.73 3.67
CA ASP A 266 -9.53 -1.63 2.56
C ASP A 266 -8.24 -2.17 1.91
N TRP A 267 -8.38 -3.28 1.17
CA TRP A 267 -7.28 -3.95 0.47
C TRP A 267 -6.70 -3.10 -0.68
N SER A 268 -5.39 -3.24 -0.92
CA SER A 268 -4.60 -2.35 -1.79
C SER A 268 -4.70 -2.55 -3.31
N SER A 269 -5.44 -3.53 -3.83
CA SER A 269 -5.39 -3.79 -5.28
C SER A 269 -6.64 -4.29 -5.98
N GLU A 270 -7.65 -4.91 -5.35
CA GLU A 270 -8.71 -5.56 -6.13
C GLU A 270 -10.13 -5.39 -5.60
N THR A 271 -10.95 -4.82 -6.50
CA THR A 271 -12.35 -5.17 -6.81
C THR A 271 -13.53 -4.72 -5.91
N LEU A 272 -14.50 -4.07 -6.59
CA LEU A 272 -15.96 -4.20 -6.43
C LEU A 272 -16.70 -3.39 -5.33
N LEU A 273 -16.10 -2.40 -4.70
CA LEU A 273 -16.90 -1.36 -4.05
C LEU A 273 -17.26 -0.28 -5.08
N ASP A 274 -18.48 0.27 -5.02
CA ASP A 274 -18.83 1.48 -5.77
C ASP A 274 -17.72 2.51 -5.54
N ALA A 275 -17.24 3.17 -6.60
CA ALA A 275 -16.09 4.08 -6.56
C ALA A 275 -16.23 5.19 -5.49
N ASN A 276 -17.46 5.49 -5.07
CA ASN A 276 -17.78 6.50 -4.06
C ASN A 276 -17.63 6.01 -2.61
N ASP A 277 -17.51 4.71 -2.37
CA ASP A 277 -17.52 4.10 -1.03
C ASP A 277 -16.16 3.51 -0.63
N ALA A 278 -15.15 3.38 -1.50
CA ALA A 278 -13.86 2.78 -1.13
C ALA A 278 -12.99 3.70 -0.24
N VAL A 279 -12.27 3.13 0.73
CA VAL A 279 -11.23 3.84 1.50
C VAL A 279 -9.86 3.38 1.02
N MET A 280 -8.98 4.33 0.70
CA MET A 280 -7.66 3.97 0.17
C MET A 280 -6.84 3.19 1.21
N SER A 281 -6.15 2.13 0.76
CA SER A 281 -5.19 1.41 1.60
C SER A 281 -4.07 2.33 2.09
N VAL A 282 -3.36 1.96 3.15
CA VAL A 282 -2.24 2.76 3.67
C VAL A 282 -1.11 2.80 2.63
N GLY A 283 -1.01 3.94 1.94
CA GLY A 283 -0.01 4.24 0.91
C GLY A 283 1.27 4.84 1.50
N THR A 284 2.27 5.00 0.64
CA THR A 284 3.57 5.60 1.00
C THR A 284 3.39 7.02 1.54
N GLU A 285 2.59 7.83 0.87
CA GLU A 285 2.31 9.23 1.22
C GLU A 285 1.58 9.33 2.56
N SER A 286 0.70 8.36 2.85
CA SER A 286 0.03 8.27 4.15
C SER A 286 1.01 8.00 5.29
N LEU A 287 1.93 7.05 5.09
CA LEU A 287 2.97 6.70 6.05
C LEU A 287 3.98 7.83 6.23
N GLU A 288 4.39 8.48 5.14
CA GLU A 288 5.28 9.63 5.18
C GLU A 288 4.66 10.74 6.02
N LEU A 289 3.42 11.15 5.76
CA LEU A 289 2.76 12.17 6.58
C LEU A 289 2.65 11.75 8.05
N ALA A 290 2.20 10.52 8.31
CA ALA A 290 1.99 10.05 9.69
C ALA A 290 3.31 9.93 10.49
N LEU A 291 4.40 9.55 9.84
CA LEU A 291 5.67 9.28 10.50
C LEU A 291 6.61 10.48 10.52
N LEU A 292 6.58 11.30 9.45
CA LEU A 292 7.51 12.40 9.21
C LEU A 292 6.98 13.77 9.66
N ALA A 293 5.66 13.94 9.78
CA ALA A 293 5.13 15.15 10.43
C ALA A 293 5.73 15.27 11.84
N PRO A 294 6.00 16.51 12.30
CA PRO A 294 6.47 16.73 13.66
C PRO A 294 5.55 15.99 14.66
N PRO A 295 6.08 15.36 15.72
CA PRO A 295 5.21 14.77 16.71
C PRO A 295 4.37 15.87 17.40
N PRO A 296 3.08 15.64 17.67
CA PRO A 296 2.30 16.57 18.45
C PRO A 296 2.90 16.71 19.86
N LYS A 297 2.90 17.93 20.41
CA LYS A 297 3.20 18.12 21.85
C LYS A 297 2.16 17.33 22.66
N ARG A 298 2.58 16.78 23.82
CA ARG A 298 1.65 16.08 24.70
C ARG A 298 0.48 17.00 25.05
N GLY A 299 -0.75 16.52 24.87
CA GLY A 299 -1.95 17.32 25.09
C GLY A 299 -2.43 18.15 23.90
N ALA A 300 -1.77 18.07 22.74
CA ALA A 300 -2.17 18.80 21.54
C ALA A 300 -3.53 18.36 21.00
N ARG A 301 -4.22 19.30 20.36
CA ARG A 301 -5.45 19.08 19.60
C ARG A 301 -5.11 19.02 18.12
N VAL A 302 -5.47 17.90 17.51
CA VAL A 302 -5.10 17.59 16.12
C VAL A 302 -6.36 17.61 15.24
N LEU A 303 -6.22 18.16 14.05
CA LEU A 303 -7.20 18.06 12.97
C LEU A 303 -6.63 17.17 11.86
N ASP A 304 -7.33 16.10 11.52
CA ASP A 304 -6.97 15.18 10.43
C ASP A 304 -7.97 15.35 9.28
N LEU A 305 -7.55 16.05 8.22
CA LEU A 305 -8.36 16.40 7.05
C LEU A 305 -8.18 15.37 5.94
N CYS A 306 -9.30 14.98 5.32
CA CYS A 306 -9.34 13.90 4.32
C CYS A 306 -8.79 12.59 4.93
N CYS A 307 -9.29 12.25 6.12
CA CYS A 307 -8.60 11.30 7.00
C CYS A 307 -8.60 9.85 6.49
N GLY A 308 -9.51 9.43 5.61
CA GLY A 308 -9.54 8.07 5.09
C GLY A 308 -9.65 7.02 6.22
N SER A 309 -8.63 6.17 6.37
CA SER A 309 -8.55 5.19 7.48
C SER A 309 -8.25 5.83 8.84
N GLY A 310 -7.81 7.09 8.87
CA GLY A 310 -7.43 7.84 10.06
C GLY A 310 -6.00 7.57 10.51
N VAL A 311 -5.13 6.99 9.67
CA VAL A 311 -3.76 6.63 10.05
C VAL A 311 -2.97 7.81 10.62
N GLN A 312 -3.13 9.02 10.07
CA GLN A 312 -2.46 10.21 10.56
C GLN A 312 -2.92 10.59 11.96
N GLY A 313 -4.23 10.76 12.16
CA GLY A 313 -4.81 11.09 13.45
C GLY A 313 -4.57 10.02 14.52
N VAL A 314 -4.67 8.75 14.15
CA VAL A 314 -4.38 7.62 15.05
C VAL A 314 -2.92 7.63 15.49
N VAL A 315 -1.97 7.79 14.58
CA VAL A 315 -0.55 7.92 14.95
C VAL A 315 -0.32 9.13 15.85
N ALA A 316 -1.04 10.23 15.63
CA ALA A 316 -0.99 11.40 16.50
C ALA A 316 -1.50 11.12 17.93
N LEU A 317 -2.60 10.37 18.09
CA LEU A 317 -3.06 9.87 19.40
C LEU A 317 -1.98 8.99 20.06
N CYS A 318 -1.38 8.09 19.28
CA CYS A 318 -0.33 7.20 19.77
C CYS A 318 0.92 7.96 20.23
N ARG A 319 1.15 9.16 19.69
CA ARG A 319 2.23 10.08 20.07
C ARG A 319 1.82 11.09 21.17
N GLY A 320 0.64 10.96 21.76
CA GLY A 320 0.24 11.74 22.95
C GLY A 320 -0.61 12.98 22.68
N ALA A 321 -1.22 13.10 21.50
CA ALA A 321 -2.29 14.08 21.28
C ALA A 321 -3.45 13.84 22.27
N ALA A 322 -3.98 14.92 22.86
CA ALA A 322 -5.15 14.80 23.75
C ALA A 322 -6.44 14.59 22.98
N SER A 323 -6.54 15.10 21.76
CA SER A 323 -7.73 14.94 20.94
C SER A 323 -7.43 14.99 19.45
N VAL A 324 -8.24 14.26 18.69
CA VAL A 324 -8.21 14.29 17.22
C VAL A 324 -9.61 14.53 16.69
N THR A 325 -9.73 15.46 15.75
CA THR A 325 -10.92 15.64 14.92
C THR A 325 -10.65 15.08 13.53
N PHE A 326 -11.29 13.96 13.19
CA PHE A 326 -11.23 13.30 11.90
C PHE A 326 -12.30 13.89 10.97
N VAL A 327 -11.90 14.34 9.78
CA VAL A 327 -12.78 14.96 8.78
C VAL A 327 -12.69 14.20 7.46
N ASP A 328 -13.84 13.72 6.98
CA ASP A 328 -13.94 13.11 5.66
C ASP A 328 -15.37 13.27 5.10
N THR A 329 -15.50 13.25 3.78
CA THR A 329 -16.83 13.25 3.12
C THR A 329 -17.48 11.86 3.16
N SER A 330 -16.66 10.81 3.26
CA SER A 330 -17.06 9.41 3.28
C SER A 330 -17.50 8.97 4.67
N ARG A 331 -18.72 8.41 4.76
CA ARG A 331 -19.19 7.75 5.98
C ARG A 331 -18.35 6.53 6.33
N ARG A 332 -17.81 5.85 5.31
CA ARG A 332 -16.99 4.65 5.48
C ARG A 332 -15.58 5.00 5.99
N ALA A 333 -14.98 6.08 5.51
CA ALA A 333 -13.71 6.59 6.05
C ALA A 333 -13.82 6.84 7.55
N LEU A 334 -14.84 7.62 7.96
CA LEU A 334 -15.11 7.88 9.38
C LEU A 334 -15.45 6.61 10.17
N ALA A 335 -16.01 5.59 9.50
CA ALA A 335 -16.20 4.29 10.10
C ALA A 335 -14.85 3.61 10.40
N PHE A 336 -13.93 3.51 9.44
CA PHE A 336 -12.57 3.00 9.69
C PHE A 336 -11.83 3.79 10.78
N CYS A 337 -11.97 5.12 10.81
CA CYS A 337 -11.37 5.93 11.86
C CYS A 337 -11.85 5.49 13.25
N ARG A 338 -13.14 5.20 13.42
CA ARG A 338 -13.69 4.67 14.69
C ARG A 338 -13.14 3.29 15.05
N VAL A 339 -13.00 2.40 14.06
CA VAL A 339 -12.38 1.07 14.25
C VAL A 339 -10.96 1.21 14.79
N ASN A 340 -10.20 2.11 14.19
CA ASN A 340 -8.78 2.29 14.50
C ASN A 340 -8.57 3.02 15.84
N VAL A 341 -9.39 4.05 16.13
CA VAL A 341 -9.40 4.70 17.46
C VAL A 341 -9.71 3.70 18.57
N LEU A 342 -10.72 2.84 18.39
CA LEU A 342 -11.03 1.78 19.34
C LEU A 342 -9.83 0.85 19.56
N GLY A 343 -9.09 0.51 18.50
CA GLY A 343 -7.85 -0.26 18.60
C GLY A 343 -6.76 0.43 19.44
N CYS A 344 -6.64 1.75 19.35
CA CYS A 344 -5.72 2.53 20.18
C CYS A 344 -6.15 2.57 21.64
N GLU A 345 -7.45 2.77 21.90
CA GLU A 345 -8.02 2.77 23.25
C GLU A 345 -7.79 1.43 23.96
N ARG A 346 -7.97 0.30 23.27
CA ARG A 346 -7.68 -1.05 23.80
C ARG A 346 -6.22 -1.24 24.20
N ARG A 347 -5.31 -0.43 23.67
CA ARG A 347 -3.87 -0.43 24.02
C ARG A 347 -3.54 0.57 25.14
N GLY A 348 -4.54 1.17 25.77
CA GLY A 348 -4.38 2.12 26.88
C GLY A 348 -4.08 3.55 26.45
N ARG A 349 -4.23 3.86 25.14
CA ARG A 349 -4.01 5.20 24.61
C ARG A 349 -5.34 5.93 24.53
N LEU A 350 -5.53 6.90 25.41
CA LEU A 350 -6.78 7.64 25.57
C LEU A 350 -6.64 9.03 24.97
N GLY A 351 -7.61 9.44 24.17
CA GLY A 351 -7.74 10.80 23.68
C GLY A 351 -9.13 11.04 23.09
N ASP A 352 -9.62 12.26 23.21
CA ASP A 352 -10.95 12.62 22.73
C ASP A 352 -10.98 12.57 21.20
N SER A 353 -11.85 11.74 20.63
CA SER A 353 -11.97 11.60 19.17
C SER A 353 -13.31 12.13 18.68
N ARG A 354 -13.27 13.00 17.66
CA ARG A 354 -14.45 13.54 16.96
C ARG A 354 -14.42 13.13 15.50
N PHE A 355 -15.58 12.81 14.94
CA PHE A 355 -15.72 12.35 13.55
C PHE A 355 -16.72 13.24 12.83
N LEU A 356 -16.24 14.05 11.87
CA LEU A 356 -17.04 15.04 11.17
C LEU A 356 -17.19 14.66 9.70
N ARG A 357 -18.44 14.44 9.28
CA ARG A 357 -18.76 14.27 7.87
C ARG A 357 -19.00 15.62 7.20
N CYS A 358 -17.96 16.20 6.62
CA CYS A 358 -18.02 17.42 5.82
C CYS A 358 -16.91 17.44 4.77
N ASP A 359 -17.03 18.41 3.88
CA ASP A 359 -16.03 18.71 2.87
C ASP A 359 -14.96 19.62 3.47
N ALA A 360 -13.72 19.11 3.54
CA ALA A 360 -12.57 19.78 4.14
C ALA A 360 -12.21 21.12 3.47
N ARG A 361 -12.67 21.36 2.24
CA ARG A 361 -12.47 22.63 1.52
C ARG A 361 -13.22 23.79 2.17
N HIS A 362 -14.26 23.52 2.96
CA HIS A 362 -15.05 24.53 3.64
C HIS A 362 -14.56 24.74 5.07
N ALA A 363 -13.42 25.41 5.24
CA ALA A 363 -12.77 25.60 6.54
C ALA A 363 -13.70 26.18 7.63
N ARG A 364 -14.59 27.11 7.27
CA ARG A 364 -15.59 27.66 8.22
C ARG A 364 -16.56 26.59 8.72
N ASP A 365 -17.04 25.71 7.84
CA ASP A 365 -17.94 24.61 8.23
C ASP A 365 -17.21 23.62 9.15
N VAL A 366 -15.99 23.22 8.78
CA VAL A 366 -15.13 22.37 9.61
C VAL A 366 -14.91 22.99 10.99
N ALA A 367 -14.52 24.27 11.05
CA ALA A 367 -14.27 24.97 12.31
C ALA A 367 -15.53 25.04 13.18
N LEU A 368 -16.67 25.43 12.62
CA LEU A 368 -17.95 25.50 13.35
C LEU A 368 -18.34 24.14 13.93
N ARG A 369 -18.25 23.07 13.13
CA ARG A 369 -18.62 21.71 13.53
C ARG A 369 -17.60 21.07 14.48
N ALA A 370 -16.35 21.52 14.45
CA ALA A 370 -15.34 21.19 15.43
C ALA A 370 -15.45 21.99 16.75
N GLY A 371 -16.41 22.92 16.87
CA GLY A 371 -16.63 23.72 18.08
C GLY A 371 -15.91 25.07 18.10
N GLY A 372 -15.52 25.59 16.93
CA GLY A 372 -15.01 26.95 16.72
C GLY A 372 -13.58 27.21 17.23
N ARG A 373 -12.86 26.17 17.65
CA ARG A 373 -11.51 26.31 18.23
C ARG A 373 -10.43 25.97 17.19
N ALA A 374 -9.35 26.74 17.19
CA ALA A 374 -8.17 26.45 16.37
C ALA A 374 -7.41 25.22 16.89
N PHE A 375 -6.59 24.58 16.05
CA PHE A 375 -5.87 23.34 16.33
C PHE A 375 -4.37 23.56 16.47
N ASP A 376 -3.72 22.72 17.29
CA ASP A 376 -2.27 22.81 17.50
C ASP A 376 -1.52 22.11 16.37
N VAL A 377 -2.14 21.10 15.75
CA VAL A 377 -1.62 20.37 14.60
C VAL A 377 -2.74 20.16 13.58
N VAL A 378 -2.45 20.42 12.31
CA VAL A 378 -3.34 20.08 11.18
C VAL A 378 -2.60 19.14 10.23
N LEU A 379 -3.15 17.96 9.98
CA LEU A 379 -2.62 16.98 9.04
C LEU A 379 -3.60 16.84 7.88
N ALA A 380 -3.12 16.78 6.64
CA ALA A 380 -3.97 16.50 5.50
C ALA A 380 -3.32 15.61 4.45
N ASN A 381 -4.05 14.58 4.05
CA ASN A 381 -3.73 13.75 2.89
C ASN A 381 -4.89 13.83 1.88
N PRO A 382 -5.01 14.94 1.13
CA PRO A 382 -6.09 15.11 0.18
C PRO A 382 -5.94 14.20 -1.03
N PRO A 383 -7.02 13.93 -1.79
CA PRO A 383 -6.90 13.35 -3.12
C PRO A 383 -6.25 14.38 -4.07
N PHE A 384 -4.98 14.17 -4.42
CA PHE A 384 -4.18 15.04 -5.30
C PHE A 384 -3.82 14.39 -6.64
N VAL A 385 -4.13 13.12 -6.86
CA VAL A 385 -3.79 12.43 -8.11
C VAL A 385 -4.69 12.93 -9.23
N ALA A 386 -4.08 13.35 -10.35
CA ALA A 386 -4.79 13.78 -11.56
C ALA A 386 -5.44 12.58 -12.28
N GLY A 387 -6.68 12.76 -12.75
CA GLY A 387 -7.42 11.71 -13.47
C GLY A 387 -8.93 11.83 -13.32
N GLY A 388 -9.68 11.78 -14.42
CA GLY A 388 -11.16 11.70 -14.37
C GLY A 388 -11.70 10.28 -14.14
N SER A 389 -10.89 9.25 -14.37
CA SER A 389 -11.31 7.84 -14.45
C SER A 389 -10.78 6.93 -13.33
N SER A 390 -9.86 7.42 -12.50
CA SER A 390 -9.37 6.66 -11.34
C SER A 390 -10.32 6.82 -10.16
N ARG A 391 -10.63 5.69 -9.49
CA ARG A 391 -11.53 5.56 -8.33
C ARG A 391 -11.11 6.44 -7.13
N PHE A 392 -9.88 6.96 -7.16
CA PHE A 392 -9.28 7.80 -6.12
C PHE A 392 -8.80 9.16 -6.64
N ALA A 393 -9.03 9.48 -7.92
CA ALA A 393 -8.59 10.72 -8.55
C ALA A 393 -9.66 11.83 -8.42
N ALA A 394 -10.04 12.14 -7.19
CA ALA A 394 -10.82 13.34 -6.91
C ALA A 394 -10.01 14.63 -7.08
N GLY A 395 -8.71 14.53 -7.41
CA GLY A 395 -7.85 15.63 -7.80
C GLY A 395 -8.28 16.33 -9.10
N GLY A 396 -9.14 15.71 -9.90
CA GLY A 396 -9.63 16.28 -11.17
C GLY A 396 -8.60 16.19 -12.29
N ASP A 397 -8.79 16.98 -13.35
CA ASP A 397 -8.01 16.90 -14.59
C ASP A 397 -6.51 17.21 -14.38
N ASP A 398 -6.17 17.90 -13.29
CA ASP A 398 -4.83 18.40 -12.98
C ASP A 398 -4.36 18.11 -11.55
N GLY A 399 -5.11 17.33 -10.76
CA GLY A 399 -4.77 17.02 -9.38
C GLY A 399 -5.11 18.10 -8.33
N CYS A 400 -5.54 19.29 -8.76
CA CYS A 400 -5.66 20.44 -7.86
C CYS A 400 -7.09 20.72 -7.36
N ARG A 401 -8.11 20.01 -7.87
CA ARG A 401 -9.54 20.25 -7.56
C ARG A 401 -9.83 20.30 -6.05
N VAL A 402 -9.13 19.48 -5.26
CA VAL A 402 -9.27 19.44 -3.80
C VAL A 402 -8.07 20.08 -3.11
N LEU A 403 -6.86 19.81 -3.60
CA LEU A 403 -5.63 20.27 -2.99
C LEU A 403 -5.54 21.80 -2.88
N GLU A 404 -5.81 22.53 -3.96
CA GLU A 404 -5.62 23.99 -3.97
C GLU A 404 -6.59 24.72 -3.03
N PRO A 405 -7.92 24.48 -3.07
CA PRO A 405 -8.84 25.07 -2.11
C PRO A 405 -8.52 24.69 -0.65
N LEU A 406 -8.06 23.46 -0.43
CA LEU A 406 -7.65 23.02 0.91
C LEU A 406 -6.45 23.83 1.39
N VAL A 407 -5.37 23.91 0.60
CA VAL A 407 -4.15 24.68 0.92
C VAL A 407 -4.48 26.14 1.24
N ARG A 408 -5.32 26.78 0.42
CA ARG A 408 -5.80 28.17 0.64
C ARG A 408 -6.48 28.36 1.99
N SER A 409 -7.07 27.30 2.55
CA SER A 409 -7.86 27.34 3.78
C SER A 409 -7.12 26.82 5.03
N LEU A 410 -5.96 26.16 4.87
CA LEU A 410 -5.23 25.51 5.97
C LEU A 410 -4.94 26.45 7.13
N ALA A 411 -4.48 27.67 6.84
CA ALA A 411 -4.09 28.64 7.86
C ALA A 411 -5.26 29.00 8.80
N ALA A 412 -6.51 28.90 8.34
CA ALA A 412 -7.68 29.18 9.16
C ALA A 412 -7.90 28.13 10.27
N HIS A 413 -7.27 26.96 10.18
CA HIS A 413 -7.35 25.90 11.17
C HIS A 413 -6.22 25.94 12.21
N VAL A 414 -5.11 26.58 11.88
CA VAL A 414 -3.89 26.55 12.71
C VAL A 414 -3.99 27.57 13.85
N GLY A 415 -3.88 27.08 15.08
CA GLY A 415 -3.81 27.90 16.28
C GLY A 415 -2.46 28.59 16.44
N ARG A 416 -2.39 29.53 17.38
CA ARG A 416 -1.15 30.25 17.67
C ARG A 416 -0.05 29.27 18.09
N GLY A 417 1.06 29.26 17.35
CA GLY A 417 2.19 28.36 17.62
C GLY A 417 2.03 26.94 17.05
N GLY A 418 0.88 26.63 16.45
CA GLY A 418 0.63 25.36 15.78
C GLY A 418 1.23 25.29 14.38
N TYR A 419 1.08 24.13 13.74
CA TYR A 419 1.54 23.92 12.36
C TYR A 419 0.54 23.08 11.56
N ALA A 420 0.66 23.14 10.23
CA ALA A 420 -0.04 22.26 9.31
C ALA A 420 0.95 21.50 8.41
N CYS A 421 0.64 20.24 8.11
CA CYS A 421 1.39 19.39 7.20
C CYS A 421 0.44 18.79 6.16
N VAL A 422 0.75 18.97 4.88
CA VAL A 422 -0.02 18.42 3.77
C VAL A 422 0.90 17.64 2.85
N VAL A 423 0.57 16.37 2.62
CA VAL A 423 1.28 15.55 1.63
C VAL A 423 0.63 15.72 0.26
N SER A 424 1.44 15.75 -0.80
CA SER A 424 0.97 15.80 -2.18
C SER A 424 1.99 15.23 -3.15
N GLU A 425 1.53 14.85 -4.34
CA GLU A 425 2.35 14.88 -5.55
C GLU A 425 2.50 16.36 -5.98
N PHE A 426 3.73 16.85 -6.04
CA PHE A 426 4.05 18.21 -6.44
C PHE A 426 4.53 18.26 -7.88
N TYR A 427 3.78 18.99 -8.68
CA TYR A 427 4.07 19.25 -10.07
C TYR A 427 5.21 20.27 -10.18
N ALA A 428 6.33 19.89 -10.80
CA ALA A 428 7.29 20.86 -11.34
C ALA A 428 6.56 21.64 -12.44
N SER A 429 5.99 22.77 -12.04
CA SER A 429 5.22 23.68 -12.87
C SER A 429 5.54 25.12 -12.45
N SER A 430 5.06 26.08 -13.23
CA SER A 430 5.21 27.50 -12.92
C SER A 430 4.47 27.95 -11.64
N GLU A 431 3.53 27.14 -11.12
CA GLU A 431 2.76 27.44 -9.91
C GLU A 431 3.26 26.62 -8.71
N ARG A 432 3.70 27.34 -7.68
CA ARG A 432 4.17 26.77 -6.40
C ARG A 432 2.99 26.69 -5.42
N PRO A 433 2.74 25.55 -4.74
CA PRO A 433 1.68 25.43 -3.73
C PRO A 433 1.76 26.50 -2.62
N GLU A 434 2.97 26.96 -2.29
CA GLU A 434 3.22 28.05 -1.36
C GLU A 434 2.61 29.37 -1.86
N GLY A 435 2.54 29.57 -3.18
CA GLY A 435 1.90 30.71 -3.82
C GLY A 435 0.37 30.67 -3.80
N TRP A 436 -0.24 29.53 -3.46
CA TRP A 436 -1.69 29.45 -3.22
C TRP A 436 -2.06 29.97 -1.84
N LEU A 437 -1.14 29.93 -0.88
CA LEU A 437 -1.39 30.43 0.46
C LEU A 437 -1.61 31.95 0.39
N PRO A 438 -2.76 32.46 0.88
CA PRO A 438 -2.90 33.90 1.07
C PRO A 438 -1.85 34.39 2.08
N PRO A 439 -1.50 35.68 2.08
CA PRO A 439 -0.64 36.24 3.13
C PRO A 439 -1.21 35.93 4.52
N CYS A 440 -0.48 35.14 5.31
CA CYS A 440 -0.88 34.71 6.65
C CYS A 440 0.09 35.30 7.69
N PRO A 441 -0.25 36.44 8.34
CA PRO A 441 0.64 37.07 9.31
C PRO A 441 1.08 36.10 10.41
N GLY A 442 2.38 35.87 10.53
CA GLY A 442 2.97 35.02 11.58
C GLY A 442 3.16 33.55 11.20
N LEU A 443 2.71 33.10 10.02
CA LEU A 443 2.99 31.77 9.47
C LEU A 443 3.80 31.89 8.16
N ASP A 444 4.65 30.91 7.88
CA ASP A 444 5.36 30.75 6.61
C ASP A 444 5.34 29.29 6.17
N ALA A 445 5.58 29.05 4.87
CA ALA A 445 5.51 27.74 4.25
C ALA A 445 6.89 27.22 3.83
N LEU A 446 7.07 25.90 3.98
CA LEU A 446 8.22 25.16 3.51
C LEU A 446 7.74 23.95 2.72
N LEU A 447 8.22 23.81 1.49
CA LEU A 447 8.01 22.63 0.67
C LEU A 447 9.23 21.71 0.76
N VAL A 448 9.00 20.49 1.23
CA VAL A 448 10.01 19.41 1.29
C VAL A 448 9.68 18.40 0.19
N ARG A 449 10.65 18.08 -0.67
CA ARG A 449 10.47 17.15 -1.80
C ARG A 449 11.28 15.87 -1.57
N ASP A 450 10.79 14.71 -2.04
CA ASP A 450 11.59 13.47 -2.03
C ASP A 450 12.71 13.56 -3.10
N PRO A 451 14.00 13.59 -2.71
CA PRO A 451 15.10 13.71 -3.66
C PRO A 451 15.20 12.51 -4.62
N ARG A 452 14.74 11.31 -4.22
CA ARG A 452 14.79 10.10 -5.07
C ARG A 452 13.83 10.19 -6.26
N GLN A 453 12.70 10.89 -6.09
CA GLN A 453 11.76 11.15 -7.18
C GLN A 453 12.13 12.40 -7.98
N ALA A 454 12.91 13.31 -7.41
CA ALA A 454 13.44 14.46 -8.11
C ALA A 454 14.49 14.08 -9.18
N GLU A 455 15.24 12.99 -8.96
CA GLU A 455 16.23 12.45 -9.93
C GLU A 455 15.59 11.62 -11.06
N ASN A 456 14.37 11.10 -10.88
CA ASN A 456 13.63 10.36 -11.91
C ASN A 456 12.14 10.73 -11.91
N PRO A 457 11.80 11.98 -12.29
CA PRO A 457 10.43 12.44 -12.30
C PRO A 457 9.60 11.63 -13.30
N ARG A 458 8.34 11.36 -12.97
CA ARG A 458 7.38 10.92 -14.01
C ARG A 458 7.26 12.06 -15.02
N ASP A 459 7.69 11.82 -16.26
CA ASP A 459 7.62 12.81 -17.33
C ASP A 459 6.18 12.91 -17.86
N TYR A 460 5.42 13.82 -17.26
CA TYR A 460 4.06 14.15 -17.69
C TYR A 460 4.03 14.98 -18.98
N ALA A 461 5.13 15.67 -19.32
CA ALA A 461 5.23 16.44 -20.58
C ALA A 461 5.19 15.51 -21.80
N SER A 462 5.73 14.29 -21.67
CA SER A 462 5.70 13.27 -22.71
C SER A 462 4.28 12.72 -23.02
N GLY A 463 3.31 12.90 -22.12
CA GLY A 463 1.95 12.34 -22.22
C GLY A 463 1.89 10.80 -22.35
N ARG A 464 3.01 10.09 -22.21
CA ARG A 464 3.06 8.63 -22.37
C ARG A 464 2.40 7.96 -21.17
N GLY A 465 1.33 7.22 -21.41
CA GLY A 465 0.66 6.41 -20.39
C GLY A 465 -0.42 7.13 -19.58
N LEU A 466 -0.82 8.34 -19.96
CA LEU A 466 -1.93 9.08 -19.34
C LEU A 466 -3.12 9.20 -20.31
N PRO A 467 -4.36 9.24 -19.79
CA PRO A 467 -5.51 9.67 -20.57
C PRO A 467 -5.25 11.06 -21.21
N ALA A 468 -5.71 11.24 -22.46
CA ALA A 468 -5.38 12.43 -23.26
C ALA A 468 -5.86 13.74 -22.61
N ASP A 469 -7.02 13.70 -21.97
CA ASP A 469 -7.65 14.76 -21.18
C ASP A 469 -6.81 15.17 -19.96
N VAL A 470 -6.23 14.19 -19.25
CA VAL A 470 -5.32 14.43 -18.13
C VAL A 470 -4.01 15.05 -18.61
N GLY A 471 -3.45 14.54 -19.71
CA GLY A 471 -2.26 15.11 -20.33
C GLY A 471 -2.47 16.55 -20.79
N GLU A 472 -3.64 16.87 -21.33
CA GLU A 472 -3.98 18.24 -21.74
C GLU A 472 -4.17 19.19 -20.54
N GLY A 473 -4.86 18.75 -19.49
CA GLY A 473 -5.05 19.53 -18.25
C GLY A 473 -3.72 19.93 -17.62
N LEU A 474 -2.79 18.97 -17.50
CA LEU A 474 -1.46 19.22 -16.95
C LEU A 474 -0.61 20.15 -17.83
N ARG A 475 -0.67 20.01 -19.16
CA ARG A 475 0.03 20.92 -20.09
C ARG A 475 -0.52 22.35 -20.03
N ARG A 476 -1.84 22.54 -19.90
CA ARG A 476 -2.45 23.87 -19.75
C ARG A 476 -1.93 24.64 -18.54
N ARG A 477 -1.48 23.97 -17.48
CA ARG A 477 -0.84 24.58 -16.29
C ARG A 477 0.69 24.65 -16.36
N GLY A 478 1.30 24.24 -17.48
CA GLY A 478 2.76 24.24 -17.63
C GLY A 478 3.47 23.24 -16.71
N VAL A 479 2.81 22.14 -16.36
CA VAL A 479 3.42 21.03 -15.61
C VAL A 479 4.38 20.26 -16.52
N VAL A 480 5.64 20.11 -16.10
CA VAL A 480 6.67 19.38 -16.84
C VAL A 480 7.17 18.12 -16.14
N ALA A 481 7.02 18.01 -14.81
CA ALA A 481 7.41 16.84 -14.02
C ALA A 481 6.59 16.74 -12.72
N VAL A 482 6.65 15.61 -12.01
CA VAL A 482 5.97 15.39 -10.70
C VAL A 482 6.89 14.71 -9.71
N CYS A 483 6.86 15.18 -8.47
CA CYS A 483 7.61 14.63 -7.34
C CYS A 483 6.74 14.62 -6.08
N SER A 484 6.73 13.53 -5.32
CA SER A 484 6.05 13.51 -4.01
C SER A 484 6.74 14.43 -2.99
N GLY A 485 5.98 14.97 -2.05
CA GLY A 485 6.55 15.73 -0.95
C GLY A 485 5.57 16.14 0.14
N LEU A 486 6.09 16.97 1.04
CA LEU A 486 5.38 17.55 2.19
C LEU A 486 5.40 19.08 2.15
N LEU A 487 4.24 19.72 2.16
CA LEU A 487 4.08 21.15 2.45
C LEU A 487 3.90 21.33 3.96
N VAL A 488 4.72 22.16 4.57
CA VAL A 488 4.67 22.49 6.00
C VAL A 488 4.41 23.97 6.19
N LEU A 489 3.34 24.30 6.90
CA LEU A 489 2.99 25.66 7.33
C LEU A 489 3.25 25.79 8.82
N ARG A 490 4.12 26.71 9.25
CA ARG A 490 4.46 26.89 10.68
C ARG A 490 4.82 28.34 11.01
N PRO A 491 5.00 28.70 12.30
CA PRO A 491 5.37 30.06 12.67
C PRO A 491 6.71 30.50 12.06
N VAL A 492 6.79 31.75 11.59
CA VAL A 492 7.95 32.29 10.84
C VAL A 492 9.28 32.09 11.59
N HIS A 493 9.30 32.32 12.91
CA HIS A 493 10.51 32.18 13.72
C HIS A 493 11.03 30.74 13.71
N ALA A 494 10.11 29.79 13.83
CA ALA A 494 10.41 28.37 13.90
C ALA A 494 10.84 27.81 12.53
N LEU A 495 10.35 28.41 11.43
CA LEU A 495 10.77 28.07 10.08
C LEU A 495 12.15 28.66 9.72
N ARG A 496 12.50 29.84 10.25
CA ARG A 496 13.86 30.41 10.11
C ARG A 496 14.90 29.55 10.79
N GLU A 497 14.58 28.98 11.94
CA GLU A 497 15.43 28.02 12.65
C GLU A 497 15.61 26.74 11.83
N THR A 498 14.53 26.17 11.31
CA THR A 498 14.57 25.03 10.38
C THR A 498 15.47 25.30 9.17
N LYS A 499 15.30 26.45 8.50
CA LYS A 499 16.10 26.82 7.32
C LYS A 499 17.59 26.95 7.69
N ARG A 500 17.91 27.62 8.80
CA ARG A 500 19.29 27.71 9.30
C ARG A 500 19.91 26.35 9.59
N LEU A 501 19.14 25.42 10.16
CA LEU A 501 19.63 24.07 10.47
C LEU A 501 19.85 23.22 9.21
N LEU A 502 19.02 23.40 8.18
CA LEU A 502 19.24 22.82 6.85
C LEU A 502 20.52 23.40 6.20
N ASP A 503 20.69 24.72 6.23
CA ASP A 503 21.87 25.40 5.66
C ASP A 503 23.18 24.96 6.35
N VAL A 504 23.13 24.68 7.66
CA VAL A 504 24.29 24.17 8.43
C VAL A 504 24.59 22.70 8.11
N ALA A 505 23.56 21.88 7.86
CA ALA A 505 23.72 20.47 7.49
C ALA A 505 24.38 20.30 6.09
N ASP A 506 24.17 21.26 5.19
CA ASP A 506 24.85 21.31 3.88
C ASP A 506 26.34 21.71 3.97
N GLY A 507 26.77 22.29 5.10
CA GLY A 507 28.14 22.77 5.33
C GLY A 507 29.02 21.90 6.24
N ALA A 508 28.50 20.82 6.83
CA ALA A 508 29.24 19.97 7.76
C ALA A 508 30.09 18.90 7.03
N ALA A 509 31.38 18.84 7.38
CA ALA A 509 32.31 17.83 6.86
C ALA A 509 31.94 16.41 7.32
N GLU A 510 32.20 15.42 6.46
CA GLU A 510 31.76 14.02 6.56
C GLU A 510 32.15 13.24 7.82
N SER A 511 32.94 13.78 8.74
CA SER A 511 33.54 13.03 9.85
C SER A 511 32.76 13.03 11.16
N ASP A 512 31.80 13.94 11.37
CA ASP A 512 31.16 14.11 12.68
C ASP A 512 29.78 13.42 12.80
N ALA A 513 29.35 12.70 11.75
CA ALA A 513 28.10 11.91 11.72
C ALA A 513 28.26 10.46 12.23
N LEU A 514 29.30 10.20 13.02
CA LEU A 514 29.65 8.89 13.58
C LEU A 514 29.32 8.82 15.08
N ALA A 515 28.03 8.88 15.41
CA ALA A 515 27.49 8.41 16.69
C ALA A 515 25.95 8.24 16.66
N LEU A 516 25.42 7.55 15.64
CA LEU A 516 24.09 6.91 15.74
C LEU A 516 24.00 5.74 14.75
N GLU A 517 24.84 4.74 15.01
CA GLU A 517 25.05 3.55 14.18
C GLU A 517 23.77 2.72 13.93
N SER A 518 23.62 2.26 12.68
CA SER A 518 22.84 1.05 12.30
C SER A 518 21.31 1.14 12.15
N PHE A 519 20.76 2.02 11.30
CA PHE A 519 19.34 1.85 10.91
C PHE A 519 18.97 2.44 9.55
N LEU A 520 19.33 1.72 8.48
CA LEU A 520 18.65 1.59 7.16
C LEU A 520 19.75 1.34 6.10
N GLU A 521 20.17 0.10 6.00
CA GLU A 521 21.35 -0.34 5.24
C GLU A 521 21.24 -0.03 3.74
N ARG A 522 22.16 0.86 3.32
CA ARG A 522 22.61 1.22 1.95
C ARG A 522 21.79 2.27 1.17
N PRO A 523 22.20 3.54 1.23
CA PRO A 523 21.87 4.54 0.21
C PRO A 523 22.93 4.50 -0.92
N SER A 524 22.48 4.44 -2.17
CA SER A 524 23.31 4.82 -3.31
C SER A 524 23.62 6.31 -3.25
N ALA A 525 24.85 6.66 -3.60
CA ALA A 525 25.39 8.00 -3.54
C ALA A 525 24.77 8.92 -4.60
N THR A 526 23.86 9.81 -4.17
CA THR A 526 23.81 11.25 -4.55
C THR A 526 22.69 11.96 -3.76
N THR A 527 23.11 12.99 -3.02
CA THR A 527 22.39 14.04 -2.27
C THR A 527 21.35 13.68 -1.19
N ARG A 528 21.65 14.17 0.02
CA ARG A 528 21.15 13.80 1.35
C ARG A 528 19.89 14.58 1.75
N VAL A 529 18.81 13.88 2.11
CA VAL A 529 17.98 14.29 3.25
C VAL A 529 17.83 13.06 4.14
N SER A 530 18.80 12.87 5.04
CA SER A 530 18.74 11.78 6.01
C SER A 530 17.68 12.08 7.09
N ARG A 531 17.25 11.05 7.83
CA ARG A 531 16.41 11.22 9.05
C ARG A 531 16.95 12.26 10.02
N GLU A 532 18.26 12.49 9.99
CA GLU A 532 18.99 13.48 10.78
C GLU A 532 18.66 14.91 10.34
N ALA A 533 18.69 15.21 9.04
CA ALA A 533 18.25 16.50 8.51
C ALA A 533 16.81 16.81 8.93
N MET A 534 15.93 15.80 8.93
CA MET A 534 14.58 15.95 9.46
C MET A 534 14.51 16.14 10.99
N ARG A 535 15.35 15.45 11.79
CA ARG A 535 15.44 15.71 13.24
C ARG A 535 15.94 17.13 13.53
N PHE A 536 16.87 17.63 12.72
CA PHE A 536 17.36 19.01 12.79
C PHE A 536 16.26 20.03 12.43
N VAL A 537 15.50 19.80 11.36
CA VAL A 537 14.36 20.64 10.94
C VAL A 537 13.29 20.79 12.05
N TRP A 538 13.15 19.79 12.92
CA TRP A 538 12.04 19.68 13.89
C TRP A 538 12.46 19.69 15.38
N ARG A 539 13.67 20.11 15.75
CA ARG A 539 14.00 20.37 17.17
C ARG A 539 13.03 21.44 17.71
N ASP A 540 12.38 21.14 18.84
CA ASP A 540 11.60 22.09 19.62
C ASP A 540 12.60 22.96 20.40
N PRO A 541 12.69 24.28 20.16
CA PRO A 541 13.61 25.15 20.90
C PRO A 541 13.30 25.19 22.41
N ASP A 542 12.12 24.71 22.83
CA ASP A 542 11.69 24.62 24.22
C ASP A 542 11.76 23.20 24.83
N ALA A 543 12.29 22.20 24.11
CA ALA A 543 12.50 20.87 24.70
C ALA A 543 13.67 20.93 25.69
N VAL A 544 13.35 21.03 26.97
CA VAL A 544 14.30 20.83 28.08
C VAL A 544 14.83 19.41 27.98
N GLU A 545 16.11 19.24 27.65
CA GLU A 545 16.80 17.97 27.82
C GLU A 545 16.73 17.59 29.30
N GLU A 546 16.05 16.49 29.63
CA GLU A 546 16.31 15.84 30.92
C GLU A 546 17.78 15.41 30.91
N PRO A 547 18.57 15.78 31.92
CA PRO A 547 19.94 15.29 32.02
C PRO A 547 19.90 13.76 32.08
N PRO A 548 20.87 13.06 31.47
CA PRO A 548 20.90 11.61 31.49
C PRO A 548 20.87 11.10 32.95
N PRO A 549 20.21 9.95 33.22
CA PRO A 549 20.18 9.38 34.56
C PRO A 549 21.62 9.12 35.06
N PRO A 550 21.84 9.23 36.39
CA PRO A 550 23.16 9.33 36.99
C PRO A 550 24.07 8.13 36.74
#